data_AF-A0A3C0NCP3-F1
#
_entry.id   AF-A0A3C0NCP3-F1
#
_cell.length_a   1.000
_cell.length_b   1.000
_cell.length_c   1.000
_cell.angle_alpha   90.00
_cell.angle_beta   90.00
_cell.angle_gamma   90.00
#
_symmetry.space_group_name_H-M   'P 1'
#
loop_
_entity.id
_entity.type
_entity.pdbx_description
1 polymer ?
#
loop_
_entity_poly.entity_id
_entity_poly.type
_entity_poly.pdbx_seq_one_letter_code
_entity_poly.pdbx_strand_id
1 'polypeptide(L)'
;DDNFATIVAATEEGRVVYTNIRRFIKYILGSNIGEVITIAATPIVLIGAGVPLTPLQILWMNLVTDGLPALALAVEPSEPDVMHRPPFDPQESIFSRGLGNYILRIGIVLAIVVLLMMLIVFPYREQFGTHPDSWKTMVFTTLCLVQMV
;
A
#
# COMPACT_ATOMS: atom_id res chain seq x y z
N ASP A 1 23.31 27.24 22.88
CA ASP A 1 24.47 26.35 22.82
C ASP A 1 25.03 26.30 21.41
N ASP A 2 26.11 27.05 21.17
CA ASP A 2 26.84 27.12 19.90
C ASP A 2 27.77 25.91 19.73
N ASN A 3 27.23 24.70 19.95
CA ASN A 3 28.00 23.47 19.87
C ASN A 3 27.78 22.80 18.50
N PHE A 4 28.87 22.51 17.79
CA PHE A 4 28.84 21.73 16.56
C PHE A 4 28.18 20.34 16.76
N ALA A 5 28.23 19.80 17.98
CA ALA A 5 27.52 18.57 18.33
C ALA A 5 26.00 18.66 18.09
N THR A 6 25.38 19.82 18.32
CA THR A 6 23.94 20.04 18.07
C THR A 6 23.61 19.98 16.58
N ILE A 7 24.50 20.48 15.72
CA ILE A 7 24.33 20.42 14.26
C ILE A 7 24.40 18.96 13.77
N VAL A 8 25.34 18.19 14.31
CA VAL A 8 25.48 16.75 13.98
C VAL A 8 24.24 15.99 14.42
N ALA A 9 23.77 16.20 15.66
CA ALA A 9 22.55 15.58 16.17
C ALA A 9 21.30 15.94 15.34
N ALA A 10 21.13 17.22 14.98
CA ALA A 10 20.02 17.65 14.13
C ALA A 10 20.08 17.01 12.73
N THR A 11 21.28 16.82 12.19
CA THR A 11 21.48 16.15 10.89
C THR A 11 21.13 14.67 10.97
N GLU A 12 21.52 14.00 12.06
CA GLU A 12 21.17 12.60 12.33
C GLU A 12 19.64 12.41 12.39
N GLU A 13 18.95 13.23 13.18
CA GLU A 13 17.48 13.21 13.27
C GLU A 13 16.80 13.45 11.91
N GLY A 14 17.31 14.41 11.12
CA GLY A 14 16.80 14.66 9.77
C GLY A 14 16.91 13.45 8.84
N ARG A 15 18.02 12.68 8.94
CA ARG A 15 18.22 11.45 8.16
C ARG A 15 17.29 10.33 8.60
N VAL A 16 17.01 10.23 9.90
CA VAL A 16 16.04 9.26 10.45
C VAL A 16 14.65 9.57 9.93
N VAL A 17 14.19 10.81 10.06
CA VAL A 17 12.87 11.25 9.57
C VAL A 17 12.70 10.96 8.07
N TYR A 18 13.70 11.30 7.25
CA TYR A 18 13.62 11.03 5.80
C TYR A 18 13.56 9.52 5.48
N THR A 19 14.31 8.70 6.21
CA THR A 19 14.30 7.25 6.03
C THR A 19 12.95 6.65 6.40
N ASN A 20 12.36 7.11 7.51
CA ASN A 20 11.03 6.69 7.97
C ASN A 20 9.94 7.11 6.97
N ILE A 21 10.02 8.33 6.40
CA ILE A 21 9.10 8.77 5.33
C ILE A 21 9.20 7.86 4.10
N ARG A 22 10.42 7.49 3.67
CA ARG A 22 10.57 6.57 2.53
C ARG A 22 9.99 5.19 2.81
N ARG A 23 10.14 4.66 4.03
CA ARG A 23 9.50 3.40 4.46
C ARG A 23 7.98 3.53 4.47
N PHE A 24 7.46 4.61 5.04
CA PHE A 24 6.04 4.92 5.05
C PHE A 24 5.44 4.94 3.65
N ILE A 25 6.07 5.65 2.71
CA ILE A 25 5.69 5.68 1.30
C ILE A 25 5.74 4.27 0.69
N LYS A 26 6.78 3.49 0.99
CA LYS A 26 6.90 2.09 0.52
C LYS A 26 5.71 1.23 0.92
N TYR A 27 5.29 1.31 2.17
CA TYR A 27 4.20 0.49 2.69
C TYR A 27 2.84 0.95 2.15
N ILE A 28 2.54 2.25 2.25
CA ILE A 28 1.23 2.80 1.85
C ILE A 28 1.01 2.71 0.34
N LEU A 29 2.00 3.08 -0.48
CA LEU A 29 1.81 3.00 -1.94
C LEU A 29 1.82 1.55 -2.44
N GLY A 30 2.51 0.63 -1.75
CA GLY A 30 2.56 -0.78 -2.13
C GLY A 30 1.17 -1.43 -2.18
N SER A 31 0.38 -1.24 -1.12
CA SER A 31 -0.99 -1.75 -1.01
C SER A 31 -1.97 -0.96 -1.89
N ASN A 32 -1.92 0.37 -1.82
CA ASN A 32 -2.86 1.24 -2.52
C ASN A 32 -2.79 1.09 -4.04
N ILE A 33 -1.60 0.90 -4.62
CA ILE A 33 -1.49 0.68 -6.08
C ILE A 33 -2.19 -0.62 -6.47
N GLY A 34 -2.07 -1.68 -5.68
CA GLY A 34 -2.77 -2.95 -5.96
C GLY A 34 -4.28 -2.81 -5.93
N GLU A 35 -4.81 -2.05 -4.97
CA GLU A 35 -6.24 -1.75 -4.87
C GLU A 35 -6.74 -0.96 -6.09
N VAL A 36 -6.04 0.13 -6.43
CA VAL A 36 -6.41 0.97 -7.57
C VAL A 36 -6.38 0.17 -8.87
N ILE A 37 -5.33 -0.65 -9.09
CA ILE A 37 -5.25 -1.53 -10.26
C ILE A 37 -6.42 -2.51 -10.28
N THR A 38 -6.75 -3.15 -9.17
CA THR A 38 -7.85 -4.11 -9.08
C THR A 38 -9.19 -3.46 -9.46
N ILE A 39 -9.50 -2.32 -8.86
CA ILE A 39 -10.77 -1.61 -9.10
C ILE A 39 -10.84 -1.10 -10.54
N ALA A 40 -9.74 -0.53 -11.05
CA ALA A 40 -9.68 -0.02 -12.42
C ALA A 40 -9.73 -1.13 -13.48
N ALA A 41 -9.14 -2.29 -13.20
CA ALA A 41 -9.14 -3.44 -14.10
C ALA A 41 -10.45 -4.22 -14.09
N THR A 42 -11.24 -4.15 -13.01
CA THR A 42 -12.48 -4.94 -12.88
C THR A 42 -13.46 -4.73 -14.04
N PRO A 43 -13.82 -3.50 -14.46
CA PRO A 43 -14.74 -3.30 -15.60
C PRO A 43 -14.19 -3.80 -16.95
N ILE A 44 -12.86 -3.90 -17.08
CA ILE A 44 -12.18 -4.37 -18.29
C ILE A 44 -12.20 -5.90 -18.35
N VAL A 45 -11.91 -6.54 -17.21
CA VAL A 45 -11.79 -8.00 -17.08
C VAL A 45 -13.16 -8.67 -16.94
N LEU A 46 -14.11 -8.00 -16.32
CA LEU A 46 -15.47 -8.50 -16.05
C LEU A 46 -16.51 -7.56 -16.65
N ILE A 47 -16.68 -7.67 -17.96
CA ILE A 47 -17.64 -6.85 -18.72
C ILE A 47 -19.06 -7.03 -18.14
N GLY A 48 -19.65 -5.92 -17.70
CA GLY A 48 -21.01 -5.89 -17.13
C GLY A 48 -21.12 -6.18 -15.63
N ALA A 49 -20.02 -6.47 -14.93
CA ALA A 49 -20.04 -6.72 -13.47
C ALA A 49 -20.26 -5.46 -12.63
N GLY A 50 -20.07 -4.26 -13.22
CA GLY A 50 -20.04 -3.01 -12.47
C GLY A 50 -18.81 -2.89 -11.57
N VAL A 51 -18.81 -1.85 -10.72
CA VAL A 51 -17.70 -1.63 -9.77
C VAL A 51 -17.87 -2.58 -8.58
N PRO A 52 -16.82 -3.32 -8.17
CA PRO A 52 -16.94 -4.35 -7.15
C PRO A 52 -17.05 -3.77 -5.73
N LEU A 53 -16.58 -2.53 -5.53
CA LEU A 53 -16.53 -1.84 -4.25
C LEU A 53 -17.23 -0.49 -4.32
N THR A 54 -17.89 -0.13 -3.23
CA THR A 54 -18.43 1.21 -3.04
C THR A 54 -17.34 2.18 -2.58
N PRO A 55 -17.47 3.50 -2.85
CA PRO A 55 -16.52 4.50 -2.35
C PRO A 55 -16.34 4.47 -0.82
N LEU A 56 -17.41 4.17 -0.08
CA LEU A 56 -17.34 4.05 1.38
C LEU A 56 -16.47 2.87 1.83
N GLN A 57 -16.57 1.72 1.15
CA GLN A 57 -15.74 0.55 1.47
C GLN A 57 -14.26 0.80 1.20
N ILE A 58 -13.94 1.52 0.13
CA ILE A 58 -12.57 1.94 -0.21
C ILE A 58 -12.00 2.84 0.91
N LEU A 59 -12.76 3.85 1.32
CA LEU A 59 -12.35 4.77 2.40
C LEU A 59 -12.16 4.04 3.73
N TRP A 60 -13.08 3.14 4.07
CA TRP A 60 -12.99 2.34 5.29
C TRP A 60 -11.77 1.42 5.28
N MET A 61 -11.53 0.76 4.15
CA MET A 61 -10.38 -0.12 3.95
C MET A 61 -9.08 0.66 4.17
N ASN A 62 -8.86 1.75 3.43
CA ASN A 62 -7.66 2.57 3.54
C ASN A 62 -7.45 3.15 4.95
N LEU A 63 -8.52 3.56 5.64
CA LEU A 63 -8.42 4.04 7.01
C LEU A 63 -7.85 2.96 7.94
N VAL A 64 -8.33 1.72 7.81
CA VAL A 64 -7.92 0.60 8.66
C VAL A 64 -6.53 0.09 8.26
N THR A 65 -6.27 -0.07 6.97
CA THR A 65 -5.06 -0.70 6.45
C THR A 65 -3.86 0.23 6.42
N ASP A 66 -4.06 1.52 6.16
CA ASP A 66 -2.95 2.48 6.10
C ASP A 66 -2.75 3.19 7.44
N GLY A 67 -3.82 3.39 8.23
CA GLY A 67 -3.76 4.11 9.50
C GLY A 67 -2.93 3.41 10.57
N LEU A 68 -3.02 2.08 10.67
CA LEU A 68 -2.27 1.31 11.67
C LEU A 68 -0.76 1.26 11.39
N PRO A 69 -0.29 0.92 10.16
CA PRO A 69 1.12 1.01 9.83
C PRO A 69 1.66 2.44 9.90
N ALA A 70 0.86 3.45 9.52
CA ALA A 70 1.23 4.85 9.63
C ALA A 70 1.61 5.24 11.07
N LEU A 71 0.78 4.86 12.05
CA LEU A 71 1.04 5.10 13.46
C LEU A 71 2.26 4.31 13.96
N ALA A 72 2.42 3.06 13.52
CA ALA A 72 3.56 2.24 13.89
C ALA A 72 4.89 2.83 13.40
N LEU A 73 4.93 3.29 12.15
CA LEU A 73 6.12 3.89 11.54
C LEU A 73 6.47 5.27 12.12
N ALA A 74 5.48 6.01 12.64
CA ALA A 74 5.71 7.29 13.30
C ALA A 74 6.53 7.16 14.60
N VAL A 75 6.55 5.97 15.20
CA VAL A 75 7.26 5.68 16.47
C VAL A 75 8.48 4.78 16.24
N GLU A 76 8.84 4.52 14.98
CA GLU A 76 9.95 3.62 14.65
C GLU A 76 11.30 4.25 15.06
N PRO A 77 12.12 3.55 15.87
CA PRO A 77 13.38 4.07 16.36
C PRO A 77 14.44 4.19 15.25
N SER A 78 15.40 5.10 15.47
CA SER A 78 16.52 5.38 14.57
C SER A 78 17.35 4.13 14.25
N GLU A 79 17.73 3.95 12.99
CA GLU A 79 18.69 2.89 12.63
C GLU A 79 20.11 3.27 13.12
N PRO A 80 20.83 2.37 13.81
CA PRO A 80 22.16 2.69 14.35
C PRO A 80 23.22 2.93 13.27
N ASP A 81 22.97 2.54 12.02
CA ASP A 81 23.89 2.80 10.90
C ASP A 81 23.54 4.08 10.12
N VAL A 82 22.52 4.86 10.56
CA VAL A 82 21.95 5.93 9.72
C VAL A 82 23.03 6.92 9.29
N MET A 83 23.99 7.22 10.16
CA MET A 83 25.11 8.13 9.90
C MET A 83 26.22 7.54 9.02
N HIS A 84 26.36 6.21 8.96
CA HIS A 84 27.39 5.50 8.19
C HIS A 84 27.03 5.34 6.71
N ARG A 85 25.75 5.45 6.35
CA ARG A 85 25.29 5.42 4.96
C ARG A 85 25.67 6.72 4.23
N PRO A 86 25.85 6.72 2.90
CA PRO A 86 25.96 7.97 2.16
C PRO A 86 24.64 8.76 2.24
N PRO A 87 24.69 10.11 2.28
CA PRO A 87 23.49 10.93 2.28
C PRO A 87 22.65 10.70 1.01
N PHE A 88 21.35 10.97 1.10
CA PHE A 88 20.49 10.96 -0.08
C PHE A 88 20.81 12.17 -0.97
N ASP A 89 20.87 11.96 -2.28
CA ASP A 89 21.05 13.05 -3.23
C ASP A 89 19.75 13.87 -3.28
N PRO A 90 19.79 15.20 -3.08
CA PRO A 90 18.61 16.07 -3.17
C PRO A 90 17.86 16.00 -4.51
N GLN A 91 18.54 15.60 -5.59
CA GLN A 91 17.94 15.42 -6.92
C GLN A 91 17.37 14.01 -7.13
N GLU A 92 17.57 13.08 -6.21
CA GLU A 92 17.07 11.72 -6.31
C GLU A 92 15.56 11.67 -6.04
N SER A 93 14.78 11.10 -6.96
CA SER A 93 13.34 10.87 -6.75
C SER A 93 13.10 10.03 -5.49
N ILE A 94 12.01 10.26 -4.78
CA ILE A 94 11.61 9.42 -3.63
C ILE A 94 11.48 7.94 -4.03
N PHE A 95 11.06 7.67 -5.28
CA PHE A 95 10.88 6.31 -5.84
C PHE A 95 12.16 5.63 -6.32
N SER A 96 13.31 6.29 -6.20
CA SER A 96 14.62 5.75 -6.55
C SER A 96 15.04 4.58 -5.66
N ARG A 97 16.20 3.99 -5.96
CA ARG A 97 16.77 2.84 -5.22
C ARG A 97 15.86 1.61 -5.18
N GLY A 98 15.08 1.41 -6.25
CA GLY A 98 14.19 0.25 -6.40
C GLY A 98 12.85 0.37 -5.69
N LEU A 99 12.55 1.49 -5.01
CA LEU A 99 11.28 1.71 -4.32
C LEU A 99 10.09 1.64 -5.29
N GLY A 100 10.14 2.38 -6.40
CA GLY A 100 9.04 2.39 -7.38
C GLY A 100 8.80 1.01 -8.01
N ASN A 101 9.88 0.30 -8.34
CA ASN A 101 9.79 -1.06 -8.89
C ASN A 101 9.23 -2.06 -7.86
N TYR A 102 9.58 -1.91 -6.59
CA TYR A 102 9.01 -2.72 -5.50
C TYR A 102 7.50 -2.49 -5.38
N ILE A 103 7.08 -1.22 -5.29
CA ILE A 103 5.67 -0.83 -5.19
C ILE A 103 4.88 -1.41 -6.38
N LEU A 104 5.39 -1.24 -7.60
CA LEU A 104 4.70 -1.73 -8.80
C LEU A 104 4.57 -3.26 -8.81
N ARG A 105 5.63 -4.00 -8.45
CA ARG A 105 5.60 -5.46 -8.42
C ARG A 105 4.58 -5.98 -7.40
N ILE A 106 4.58 -5.41 -6.20
CA ILE A 106 3.61 -5.81 -5.17
C ILE A 106 2.19 -5.48 -5.62
N GLY A 107 1.95 -4.25 -6.07
CA GLY A 107 0.62 -3.85 -6.54
C GLY A 107 0.09 -4.77 -7.64
N ILE A 108 0.94 -5.15 -8.61
CA ILE A 108 0.58 -6.09 -9.67
C ILE A 108 0.26 -7.48 -9.12
N VAL A 109 1.08 -8.02 -8.21
CA VAL A 109 0.84 -9.35 -7.62
C VAL A 109 -0.49 -9.37 -6.85
N LEU A 110 -0.75 -8.37 -6.00
CA LEU A 110 -2.00 -8.27 -5.25
C LEU A 110 -3.20 -8.17 -6.20
N ALA A 111 -3.08 -7.33 -7.24
CA ALA A 111 -4.13 -7.19 -8.23
C ALA A 111 -4.41 -8.48 -8.99
N ILE A 112 -3.37 -9.22 -9.40
CA ILE A 112 -3.54 -10.53 -10.08
C ILE A 112 -4.27 -11.51 -9.18
N VAL A 113 -3.90 -11.61 -7.90
CA VAL A 113 -4.54 -12.54 -6.94
C VAL A 113 -6.04 -12.24 -6.83
N VAL A 114 -6.40 -10.96 -6.65
CA VAL A 114 -7.80 -10.57 -6.49
C VAL A 114 -8.58 -10.69 -7.80
N LEU A 115 -7.99 -10.32 -8.93
CA LEU A 115 -8.64 -10.45 -10.24
C LEU A 115 -8.86 -11.93 -10.63
N LEU A 116 -7.91 -12.82 -10.34
CA LEU A 116 -8.08 -14.26 -10.56
C LEU A 116 -9.21 -14.82 -9.70
N MET A 117 -9.26 -14.42 -8.43
CA MET A 117 -10.35 -14.79 -7.53
C MET A 117 -11.70 -14.30 -8.09
N MET A 118 -11.80 -13.05 -8.55
CA MET A 118 -13.00 -12.50 -9.18
C MET A 118 -13.40 -13.27 -10.44
N LEU A 119 -12.45 -13.59 -11.31
CA LEU A 119 -12.68 -14.36 -12.54
C LEU A 119 -13.23 -15.75 -12.26
N ILE A 120 -12.80 -16.38 -11.17
CA ILE A 120 -13.29 -17.68 -10.73
C ILE A 120 -14.68 -17.55 -10.12
N VAL A 121 -14.93 -16.57 -9.24
CA VAL A 121 -16.18 -16.47 -8.47
C VAL A 121 -17.34 -15.89 -9.28
N PHE A 122 -17.08 -14.89 -10.14
CA PHE A 122 -18.12 -14.19 -10.91
C PHE A 122 -19.03 -15.08 -11.76
N PRO A 123 -18.56 -16.13 -12.47
CA PRO A 123 -19.44 -17.02 -13.23
C PRO A 123 -20.33 -17.90 -12.35
N TYR A 124 -19.92 -18.20 -11.12
CA TYR A 124 -20.68 -19.02 -10.16
C TYR A 124 -21.48 -18.18 -9.16
N ARG A 125 -21.61 -16.87 -9.36
CA ARG A 125 -22.29 -15.96 -8.42
C ARG A 125 -23.72 -16.39 -8.07
N GLU A 126 -24.43 -17.02 -9.01
CA GLU A 126 -25.80 -17.53 -8.83
C GLU A 126 -25.86 -18.79 -7.95
N GLN A 127 -24.73 -19.49 -7.75
CA GLN A 127 -24.64 -20.70 -6.94
C GLN A 127 -24.21 -20.42 -5.49
N PHE A 128 -23.49 -19.31 -5.26
CA PHE A 128 -22.88 -18.99 -3.96
C PHE A 128 -23.78 -18.20 -3.00
N GLY A 129 -25.00 -17.80 -3.40
CA GLY A 129 -25.90 -17.08 -2.50
C GLY A 129 -27.28 -16.80 -3.06
N THR A 130 -28.19 -16.40 -2.19
CA THR A 130 -29.56 -15.96 -2.53
C THR A 130 -29.61 -14.53 -3.10
N HIS A 131 -28.51 -13.77 -3.01
CA HIS A 131 -28.42 -12.38 -3.46
C HIS A 131 -27.37 -12.20 -4.58
N PRO A 132 -27.72 -11.53 -5.70
CA PRO A 132 -26.81 -11.34 -6.84
C PRO A 132 -25.50 -10.60 -6.55
N ASP A 133 -25.42 -9.87 -5.42
CA ASP A 133 -24.28 -9.05 -5.02
C ASP A 133 -23.32 -9.75 -4.04
N SER A 134 -23.54 -11.01 -3.67
CA SER A 134 -22.70 -11.73 -2.70
C SER A 134 -21.23 -11.87 -3.13
N TRP A 135 -20.91 -11.80 -4.42
CA TRP A 135 -19.51 -11.83 -4.88
C TRP A 135 -18.73 -10.55 -4.49
N LYS A 136 -19.41 -9.39 -4.33
CA LYS A 136 -18.78 -8.13 -3.93
C LYS A 136 -18.24 -8.18 -2.51
N THR A 137 -18.93 -8.86 -1.59
CA THR A 137 -18.44 -9.04 -0.21
C THR A 137 -17.24 -9.98 -0.15
N MET A 138 -17.18 -11.00 -1.02
CA MET A 138 -16.00 -11.85 -1.14
C MET A 138 -14.79 -11.09 -1.66
N VAL A 139 -14.99 -10.20 -2.64
CA VAL A 139 -13.93 -9.30 -3.11
C VAL A 139 -13.43 -8.39 -1.98
N PHE A 140 -14.36 -7.72 -1.28
CA PHE A 140 -14.02 -6.81 -0.20
C PHE A 140 -13.20 -7.51 0.90
N THR A 141 -13.66 -8.68 1.35
CA THR A 141 -12.96 -9.46 2.39
C THR A 141 -11.60 -9.97 1.92
N THR A 142 -11.49 -10.40 0.65
CA THR A 142 -10.20 -10.82 0.08
C THR A 142 -9.22 -9.67 0.03
N LEU A 143 -9.63 -8.49 -0.42
CA LEU A 143 -8.78 -7.30 -0.45
C LEU A 143 -8.30 -6.90 0.95
N CYS A 144 -9.20 -6.88 1.94
CA CYS A 144 -8.84 -6.62 3.33
C CYS A 144 -7.79 -7.62 3.86
N LEU A 145 -7.96 -8.91 3.59
CA LEU A 145 -7.01 -9.94 4.05
C LEU A 145 -5.66 -9.82 3.35
N VAL A 146 -5.67 -9.58 2.04
CA VAL A 146 -4.46 -9.46 1.22
C VAL A 146 -3.64 -8.21 1.58
N GLN A 147 -4.30 -7.13 2.00
CA GLN A 147 -3.64 -5.90 2.45
C GLN A 147 -3.12 -5.96 3.90
N MET A 148 -3.56 -6.94 4.70
CA MET A 148 -3.06 -7.15 6.07
C MET A 148 -1.75 -7.97 6.13
N VAL A 149 -1.29 -8.52 5.01
CA VAL A 149 -0.06 -9.32 4.89
C VAL A 149 1.10 -8.47 4.39
#